data_AF-A0A0F2JB46-F1
#
_entry.id   AF-A0A0F2JB46-F1
#
_cell.length_a   1.000
_cell.length_b   1.000
_cell.length_c   1.000
_cell.angle_alpha   90.00
_cell.angle_beta   90.00
_cell.angle_gamma   90.00
#
_symmetry.space_group_name_H-M   'P 1'
#
loop_
_entity.id
_entity.type
_entity.pdbx_description
1 polymer ?
#
loop_
_entity_poly.entity_id
_entity_poly.type
_entity_poly.pdbx_seq_one_letter_code
_entity_poly.pdbx_strand_id
1 'polypeptide(L)'
;MKISKKDALFWFEFFSILPEDEEVMTKQQEIIYATFAQIEAAIDHRNDMLMSEIRGLKTLENRTFFVGNESKFPKGCRSCLLGTGLSAIRKTNKCNLECKFCYHYGELDDIAPVGEGMWEIGDTKFYEKDIDLLLSIQQKPTGISYVYLEPFMEIEKYYPVIKKFSDAGIHQHLYTNGTLATEETLKALGEAGLDELRFNLGASNCSDKVIKIMQ
;
A
#
# COMPACT_ATOMS: atom_id res chain seq x y z
N MET A 1 36.66 13.74 -10.25
CA MET A 1 37.79 12.91 -9.75
C MET A 1 37.43 11.43 -9.94
N LYS A 2 38.41 10.54 -10.15
CA LYS A 2 38.23 9.08 -10.09
C LYS A 2 39.18 8.53 -9.04
N ILE A 3 38.70 7.66 -8.17
CA ILE A 3 39.45 7.05 -7.07
C ILE A 3 39.50 5.53 -7.26
N SER A 4 40.63 4.92 -6.93
CA SER A 4 40.76 3.47 -6.96
C SER A 4 40.01 2.83 -5.78
N LYS A 5 39.61 1.56 -5.89
CA LYS A 5 38.97 0.84 -4.78
C LYS A 5 39.87 0.79 -3.54
N LYS A 6 41.19 0.66 -3.74
CA LYS A 6 42.17 0.62 -2.66
C LYS A 6 42.25 1.95 -1.91
N ASP A 7 42.32 3.05 -2.65
CA ASP A 7 42.39 4.38 -2.04
C ASP A 7 41.07 4.76 -1.38
N ALA A 8 39.93 4.42 -2.00
CA ALA A 8 38.62 4.62 -1.41
C ALA A 8 38.48 3.86 -0.08
N LEU A 9 38.89 2.59 -0.04
CA LEU A 9 38.88 1.79 1.19
C LEU A 9 39.75 2.43 2.28
N PHE A 10 40.99 2.79 1.94
CA PHE A 10 41.91 3.44 2.89
C PHE A 10 41.31 4.73 3.48
N TRP A 11 40.72 5.57 2.64
CA TRP A 11 40.11 6.82 3.11
C TRP A 11 38.89 6.58 3.99
N PHE A 12 38.04 5.60 3.66
CA PHE A 12 36.87 5.29 4.49
C PHE A 12 37.24 4.60 5.81
N GLU A 13 38.30 3.78 5.84
CA GLU A 13 38.89 3.28 7.08
C GLU A 13 39.40 4.43 7.95
N PHE A 14 40.09 5.40 7.36
CA PHE A 14 40.53 6.61 8.06
C PHE A 14 39.33 7.42 8.57
N PHE A 15 38.28 7.64 7.77
CA PHE A 15 37.09 8.36 8.24
C PHE A 15 36.38 7.64 9.39
N SER A 16 36.40 6.30 9.40
CA SER A 16 35.74 5.50 10.44
C SER A 16 36.38 5.60 11.82
N ILE A 17 37.62 6.10 11.92
CA ILE A 17 38.34 6.29 13.18
C ILE A 17 38.38 7.75 13.64
N LEU A 18 37.81 8.69 12.86
CA LEU A 18 37.72 10.08 13.27
C LEU A 18 36.64 10.26 14.37
N PRO A 19 36.83 11.21 15.30
CA PRO A 19 35.76 11.64 16.20
C PRO A 19 34.51 12.09 15.42
N GLU A 20 33.32 11.85 15.97
CA GLU A 20 32.04 12.22 15.32
C GLU A 20 31.90 13.73 15.07
N ASP A 21 32.58 14.54 15.88
CA ASP A 21 32.58 16.01 15.82
C ASP A 21 33.68 16.60 14.90
N GLU A 22 34.54 15.76 14.31
CA GLU A 22 35.59 16.21 13.41
C GLU A 22 35.02 16.59 12.03
N GLU A 23 35.24 17.84 11.60
CA GLU A 23 34.82 18.29 10.27
C GLU A 23 35.72 17.75 9.16
N VAL A 24 35.12 17.23 8.10
CA VAL A 24 35.85 16.79 6.90
C VAL A 24 36.30 17.98 6.05
N MET A 25 37.59 18.01 5.73
CA MET A 25 38.19 19.03 4.87
C MET A 25 37.64 18.95 3.44
N THR A 26 37.67 20.06 2.68
CA THR A 26 37.18 20.11 1.29
C THR A 26 37.74 18.99 0.41
N LYS A 27 39.02 18.66 0.56
CA LYS A 27 39.65 17.58 -0.23
C LYS A 27 39.12 16.19 0.15
N GLN A 28 38.81 15.97 1.42
CA GLN A 28 38.21 14.72 1.90
C GLN A 28 36.76 14.62 1.44
N GLN A 29 36.01 15.73 1.41
CA GLN A 29 34.67 15.76 0.82
C GLN A 29 34.67 15.37 -0.66
N GLU A 30 35.63 15.89 -1.46
CA GLU A 30 35.79 15.46 -2.85
C GLU A 30 36.01 13.94 -2.97
N ILE A 31 36.77 13.35 -2.05
CA ILE A 31 37.03 11.90 -1.99
C ILE A 31 35.77 11.12 -1.65
N ILE A 32 35.01 11.57 -0.66
CA ILE A 32 33.74 10.97 -0.26
C ILE A 32 32.76 10.98 -1.44
N TYR A 33 32.52 12.14 -2.04
CA TYR A 33 31.58 12.25 -3.16
C TYR A 33 32.03 11.49 -4.40
N ALA A 34 33.33 11.46 -4.72
CA ALA A 34 33.83 10.64 -5.82
C ALA A 34 33.64 9.15 -5.57
N THR A 35 33.82 8.70 -4.31
CA THR A 35 33.58 7.31 -3.92
C THR A 35 32.10 6.97 -4.03
N PHE A 36 31.19 7.79 -3.50
CA PHE A 36 29.75 7.58 -3.61
C PHE A 36 29.28 7.54 -5.05
N ALA A 37 29.66 8.52 -5.88
CA ALA A 37 29.30 8.54 -7.29
C ALA A 37 29.80 7.30 -8.06
N GLN A 38 30.97 6.77 -7.70
CA GLN A 38 31.48 5.52 -8.30
C GLN A 38 30.76 4.27 -7.81
N ILE A 39 30.31 4.24 -6.55
CA ILE A 39 29.48 3.17 -6.01
C ILE A 39 28.11 3.20 -6.69
N GLU A 40 27.44 4.35 -6.72
CA GLU A 40 26.15 4.56 -7.39
C GLU A 40 26.22 4.10 -8.84
N ALA A 41 27.19 4.58 -9.62
CA ALA A 41 27.34 4.17 -11.01
C ALA A 41 27.57 2.66 -11.19
N ALA A 42 28.26 2.01 -10.25
CA ALA A 42 28.47 0.56 -10.30
C ALA A 42 27.19 -0.22 -9.95
N ILE A 43 26.41 0.29 -8.99
CA ILE A 43 25.12 -0.29 -8.60
C ILE A 43 24.09 -0.09 -9.70
N ASP A 44 24.00 1.11 -10.29
CA ASP A 44 23.10 1.42 -11.40
C ASP A 44 23.40 0.53 -12.61
N HIS A 45 24.68 0.42 -12.99
CA HIS A 45 25.08 -0.47 -14.08
C HIS A 45 24.68 -1.94 -13.80
N ARG A 46 24.88 -2.41 -12.57
CA ARG A 46 24.46 -3.77 -12.18
C ARG A 46 22.94 -3.93 -12.23
N ASN A 47 22.20 -2.94 -11.73
CA ASN A 47 20.75 -2.95 -11.74
C ASN A 47 20.22 -2.96 -13.19
N ASP A 48 20.76 -2.13 -14.07
CA ASP A 48 20.41 -2.09 -15.49
C ASP A 48 20.64 -3.44 -16.17
N MET A 49 21.79 -4.06 -15.92
CA MET A 49 22.09 -5.41 -16.42
C MET A 49 21.05 -6.43 -15.92
N LEU A 50 20.79 -6.48 -14.61
CA LEU A 50 19.83 -7.41 -14.03
C LEU A 50 18.40 -7.16 -14.51
N MET A 51 17.98 -5.90 -14.62
CA MET A 51 16.66 -5.51 -15.13
C MET A 51 16.49 -5.91 -16.60
N SER A 52 17.55 -5.79 -17.41
CA SER A 52 17.54 -6.20 -18.82
C SER A 52 17.33 -7.70 -19.02
N GLU A 53 17.68 -8.53 -18.02
CA GLU A 53 17.45 -9.97 -18.02
C GLU A 53 15.99 -10.34 -17.71
N ILE A 54 15.20 -9.42 -17.13
CA ILE A 54 13.80 -9.68 -16.77
C ILE A 54 12.91 -9.54 -18.03
N ARG A 55 12.50 -10.69 -18.58
CA ARG A 55 11.64 -10.73 -19.76
C ARG A 55 10.30 -10.02 -19.53
N GLY A 56 10.01 -9.03 -20.36
CA GLY A 56 8.74 -8.31 -20.35
C GLY A 56 8.60 -7.31 -19.20
N LEU A 57 9.72 -6.90 -18.59
CA LEU A 57 9.77 -5.80 -17.63
C LEU A 57 9.25 -4.51 -18.26
N LYS A 58 8.34 -3.85 -17.56
CA LYS A 58 7.73 -2.58 -17.93
C LYS A 58 7.69 -1.67 -16.71
N THR A 59 7.36 -0.40 -16.93
CA THR A 59 7.07 0.54 -15.87
C THR A 59 5.61 0.97 -15.92
N LEU A 60 5.02 1.16 -14.74
CA LEU A 60 3.78 1.92 -14.58
C LEU A 60 4.17 3.40 -14.45
N GLU A 61 3.98 4.16 -15.53
CA GLU A 61 4.29 5.60 -15.61
C GLU A 61 5.70 5.97 -15.07
N ASN A 62 6.71 5.16 -15.40
CA ASN A 62 8.11 5.34 -14.95
C ASN A 62 8.31 5.32 -13.43
N ARG A 63 7.36 4.77 -12.65
CA ARG A 63 7.46 4.67 -11.18
C ARG A 63 7.68 3.25 -10.69
N THR A 64 6.79 2.33 -11.08
CA THR A 64 6.79 0.96 -10.56
C THR A 64 7.12 -0.03 -11.67
N PHE A 65 8.13 -0.85 -11.45
CA PHE A 65 8.43 -1.96 -12.34
C PHE A 65 7.41 -3.09 -12.17
N PHE A 66 6.96 -3.67 -13.28
CA PHE A 66 6.09 -4.85 -13.27
C PHE A 66 6.32 -5.73 -14.49
N VAL A 67 5.89 -6.98 -14.37
CA VAL A 67 5.80 -7.94 -15.48
C VAL A 67 4.35 -8.39 -15.64
N GLY A 68 3.95 -8.70 -16.87
CA GLY A 68 2.61 -9.22 -17.17
C GLY A 68 1.78 -8.31 -18.09
N ASN A 69 0.48 -8.60 -18.12
CA ASN A 69 -0.45 -7.89 -18.99
C ASN A 69 -0.90 -6.59 -18.32
N GLU A 70 -0.53 -5.46 -18.94
CA GLU A 70 -0.88 -4.11 -18.49
C GLU A 70 -2.39 -3.88 -18.42
N SER A 71 -3.16 -4.46 -19.35
CA SER A 71 -4.62 -4.31 -19.35
C SER A 71 -5.30 -5.02 -18.19
N LYS A 72 -4.57 -5.91 -17.48
CA LYS A 72 -5.03 -6.63 -16.29
C LYS A 72 -4.43 -6.08 -15.00
N PHE A 73 -3.64 -5.00 -15.05
CA PHE A 73 -3.08 -4.39 -13.87
C PHE A 73 -4.21 -3.82 -13.00
N PRO A 74 -4.36 -4.22 -11.72
CA PRO A 74 -5.50 -3.80 -10.90
C PRO A 74 -5.58 -2.29 -10.75
N LYS A 75 -6.75 -1.71 -11.04
CA LYS A 75 -6.98 -0.27 -10.95
C LYS A 75 -6.77 0.24 -9.52
N GLY A 76 -7.16 -0.52 -8.50
CA GLY A 76 -6.88 -0.21 -7.10
C GLY A 76 -5.38 -0.06 -6.81
N CYS A 77 -4.54 -0.95 -7.36
CA CYS A 77 -3.08 -0.84 -7.21
C CYS A 77 -2.52 0.36 -7.97
N ARG A 78 -3.02 0.63 -9.19
CA ARG A 78 -2.61 1.81 -9.96
C ARG A 78 -2.86 3.10 -9.20
N SER A 79 -4.03 3.22 -8.57
CA SER A 79 -4.40 4.39 -7.76
C SER A 79 -3.38 4.67 -6.64
N CYS A 80 -2.99 3.63 -5.90
CA CYS A 80 -2.01 3.74 -4.81
C CYS A 80 -0.59 4.05 -5.33
N LEU A 81 -0.10 3.29 -6.32
CA LEU A 81 1.27 3.40 -6.83
C LEU A 81 1.55 4.73 -7.55
N LEU A 82 0.52 5.36 -8.13
CA LEU A 82 0.64 6.69 -8.73
C LEU A 82 0.47 7.84 -7.74
N GLY A 83 0.11 7.54 -6.48
CA GLY A 83 -0.12 8.55 -5.44
C GLY A 83 -1.38 9.40 -5.67
N THR A 84 -2.34 8.89 -6.46
CA THR A 84 -3.61 9.57 -6.76
C THR A 84 -4.79 8.96 -6.01
N GLY A 85 -4.56 7.86 -5.29
CA GLY A 85 -5.53 7.19 -4.45
C GLY A 85 -5.54 7.69 -3.01
N LEU A 86 -6.59 7.29 -2.30
CA LEU A 86 -6.71 7.46 -0.86
C LEU A 86 -6.80 6.08 -0.22
N SER A 87 -5.70 5.65 0.36
CA SER A 87 -5.61 4.40 1.11
C SER A 87 -6.17 4.61 2.52
N ALA A 88 -6.45 3.51 3.23
CA ALA A 88 -6.83 3.54 4.66
C ALA A 88 -8.22 4.12 4.98
N ILE A 89 -9.28 3.50 4.45
CA ILE A 89 -10.65 3.70 4.95
C ILE A 89 -11.02 2.59 5.94
N ARG A 90 -11.51 2.98 7.13
CA ARG A 90 -11.87 2.08 8.22
C ARG A 90 -13.22 2.45 8.85
N LYS A 91 -14.00 1.41 9.15
CA LYS A 91 -15.24 1.49 9.95
C LYS A 91 -15.20 0.62 11.19
N THR A 92 -14.77 -0.64 11.00
CA THR A 92 -14.71 -1.65 12.05
C THR A 92 -13.43 -1.52 12.88
N ASN A 93 -13.52 -1.85 14.16
CA ASN A 93 -12.39 -2.09 15.05
C ASN A 93 -12.27 -3.57 15.46
N LYS A 94 -12.94 -4.49 14.75
CA LYS A 94 -12.97 -5.91 15.07
C LYS A 94 -12.56 -6.78 13.89
N CYS A 95 -11.93 -7.90 14.21
CA CYS A 95 -11.64 -9.00 13.29
C CYS A 95 -12.06 -10.31 13.95
N ASN A 96 -12.61 -11.26 13.19
CA ASN A 96 -12.96 -12.59 13.71
C ASN A 96 -11.78 -13.58 13.69
N LEU A 97 -10.61 -13.17 13.20
CA LEU A 97 -9.40 -13.98 13.10
C LEU A 97 -8.21 -13.29 13.76
N GLU A 98 -7.31 -14.10 14.32
CA GLU A 98 -6.09 -13.67 14.99
C GLU A 98 -4.85 -14.16 14.24
N CYS A 99 -4.64 -13.64 13.02
CA CYS A 99 -3.55 -14.07 12.16
C CYS A 99 -2.19 -13.67 12.74
N LYS A 100 -1.23 -14.60 12.84
CA LYS A 100 0.13 -14.34 13.36
C LYS A 100 0.93 -13.29 12.57
N PHE A 101 0.56 -13.05 11.32
CA PHE A 101 1.18 -12.05 10.46
C PHE A 101 0.43 -10.70 10.46
N CYS A 102 -0.65 -10.58 11.24
CA CYS A 102 -1.43 -9.35 11.34
C CYS A 102 -0.62 -8.28 12.06
N TYR A 103 -0.68 -7.03 11.58
CA TYR A 103 -0.08 -5.88 12.26
C TYR A 103 -0.65 -5.64 13.67
N HIS A 104 -1.85 -6.13 13.95
CA HIS A 104 -2.54 -6.03 15.24
C HIS A 104 -2.52 -7.34 16.05
N TYR A 105 -1.63 -8.28 15.71
CA TYR A 105 -1.54 -9.54 16.45
C TYR A 105 -1.20 -9.29 17.92
N GLY A 106 -2.03 -9.82 18.83
CA GLY A 106 -1.91 -9.61 20.28
C GLY A 106 -2.52 -8.31 20.82
N GLU A 107 -3.07 -7.44 19.95
CA GLU A 107 -3.62 -6.12 20.33
C GLU A 107 -5.05 -5.89 19.79
N LEU A 108 -5.72 -6.94 19.28
CA LEU A 108 -7.04 -6.80 18.64
C LEU A 108 -8.12 -6.22 19.57
N ASP A 109 -8.05 -6.54 20.87
CA ASP A 109 -9.01 -6.04 21.87
C ASP A 109 -8.77 -4.58 22.26
N ASP A 110 -7.56 -4.06 22.01
CA ASP A 110 -7.16 -2.68 22.34
C ASP A 110 -7.39 -1.69 21.19
N ILE A 111 -7.92 -2.16 20.05
CA ILE A 111 -8.20 -1.30 18.91
C ILE A 111 -9.41 -0.42 19.23
N ALA A 112 -9.17 0.88 19.34
CA ALA A 112 -10.21 1.87 19.57
C ALA A 112 -11.27 1.86 18.45
N PRO A 113 -12.57 1.99 18.79
CA PRO A 113 -13.62 2.16 17.80
C PRO A 113 -13.47 3.49 17.05
N VAL A 114 -13.92 3.52 15.80
CA VAL A 114 -13.92 4.75 14.99
C VAL A 114 -14.86 5.79 15.62
N GLY A 115 -16.06 5.39 16.01
CA GLY A 115 -17.09 6.24 16.60
C GLY A 115 -18.44 6.06 15.92
N GLU A 116 -19.51 6.38 16.64
CA GLU A 116 -20.88 6.24 16.12
C GLU A 116 -21.12 7.19 14.93
N GLY A 117 -21.69 6.66 13.85
CA GLY A 117 -21.95 7.42 12.62
C GLY A 117 -20.70 7.94 11.89
N MET A 118 -19.50 7.57 12.33
CA MET A 118 -18.24 8.07 11.79
C MET A 118 -17.46 7.03 10.97
N TRP A 119 -16.62 7.51 10.08
CA TRP A 119 -15.69 6.77 9.26
C TRP A 119 -14.30 7.36 9.42
N GLU A 120 -13.30 6.51 9.52
CA GLU A 120 -11.90 6.95 9.49
C GLU A 120 -11.42 6.88 8.04
N ILE A 121 -10.95 8.02 7.54
CA ILE A 121 -10.55 8.22 6.16
C ILE A 121 -9.25 9.01 6.19
N GLY A 122 -8.12 8.36 5.86
CA GLY A 122 -6.81 8.99 5.89
C GLY A 122 -6.45 9.55 7.27
N ASP A 123 -6.57 8.71 8.31
CA ASP A 123 -6.28 9.03 9.71
C ASP A 123 -7.15 10.14 10.35
N THR A 124 -8.19 10.59 9.65
CA THR A 124 -9.16 11.59 10.14
C THR A 124 -10.56 10.98 10.21
N LYS A 125 -11.37 11.41 11.18
CA LYS A 125 -12.74 10.94 11.37
C LYS A 125 -13.75 11.90 10.74
N PHE A 126 -14.64 11.38 9.92
CA PHE A 126 -15.72 12.11 9.28
C PHE A 126 -17.06 11.45 9.58
N TYR A 127 -18.12 12.24 9.74
CA TYR A 127 -19.46 11.68 9.78
C TYR A 127 -19.88 11.19 8.40
N GLU A 128 -20.61 10.08 8.37
CA GLU A 128 -21.14 9.50 7.13
C GLU A 128 -22.01 10.47 6.33
N LYS A 129 -22.82 11.29 7.03
CA LYS A 129 -23.66 12.32 6.42
C LYS A 129 -22.86 13.42 5.70
N ASP A 130 -21.60 13.63 6.07
CA ASP A 130 -20.77 14.72 5.56
C ASP A 130 -19.87 14.26 4.39
N ILE A 131 -19.87 12.95 4.05
CA ILE A 131 -19.06 12.39 2.97
C ILE A 131 -19.40 13.03 1.62
N ASP A 132 -20.68 13.29 1.33
CA ASP A 132 -21.08 13.90 0.05
C ASP A 132 -20.51 15.32 -0.09
N LEU A 133 -20.52 16.08 1.01
CA LEU A 133 -19.91 17.40 1.08
C LEU A 133 -18.39 17.30 0.85
N LEU A 134 -17.71 16.38 1.54
CA LEU A 134 -16.27 16.15 1.39
C LEU A 134 -15.91 15.86 -0.08
N LEU A 135 -16.67 14.99 -0.75
CA LEU A 135 -16.47 14.63 -2.15
C LEU A 135 -16.82 15.75 -3.14
N SER A 136 -17.60 16.74 -2.72
CA SER A 136 -17.98 17.90 -3.56
C SER A 136 -16.94 19.03 -3.54
N ILE A 137 -16.16 19.15 -2.48
CA ILE A 137 -15.23 20.27 -2.27
C ILE A 137 -13.76 19.90 -2.53
N GLN A 138 -13.39 18.63 -2.34
CA GLN A 138 -12.01 18.17 -2.50
C GLN A 138 -11.76 17.61 -3.90
N GLN A 139 -10.49 17.60 -4.32
CA GLN A 139 -10.07 16.81 -5.47
C GLN A 139 -10.29 15.33 -5.15
N LYS A 140 -11.12 14.67 -5.95
CA LYS A 140 -11.47 13.26 -5.74
C LYS A 140 -10.26 12.36 -5.99
N PRO A 141 -10.00 11.36 -5.14
CA PRO A 141 -8.99 10.34 -5.42
C PRO A 141 -9.42 9.49 -6.62
N THR A 142 -8.46 8.93 -7.35
CA THR A 142 -8.75 7.99 -8.44
C THR A 142 -9.30 6.64 -7.94
N GLY A 143 -9.08 6.35 -6.66
CA GLY A 143 -9.62 5.17 -6.01
C GLY A 143 -9.32 5.10 -4.52
N ILE A 144 -10.12 4.32 -3.81
CA ILE A 144 -10.07 4.12 -2.35
C ILE A 144 -9.94 2.64 -1.97
N SER A 145 -9.44 2.39 -0.76
CA SER A 145 -9.26 1.03 -0.23
C SER A 145 -9.83 0.86 1.18
N TYR A 146 -10.63 -0.19 1.39
CA TYR A 146 -11.05 -0.63 2.73
C TYR A 146 -10.09 -1.74 3.21
N VAL A 147 -9.17 -1.40 4.12
CA VAL A 147 -7.94 -2.17 4.38
C VAL A 147 -7.71 -2.58 5.84
N TYR A 148 -8.65 -2.32 6.74
CA TYR A 148 -8.49 -2.60 8.17
C TYR A 148 -9.42 -3.70 8.67
N LEU A 149 -8.81 -4.64 9.41
CA LEU A 149 -9.48 -5.71 10.14
C LEU A 149 -10.45 -6.50 9.24
N GLU A 150 -11.62 -6.91 9.74
CA GLU A 150 -12.59 -7.64 8.92
C GLU A 150 -13.85 -6.81 8.67
N PRO A 151 -14.02 -6.22 7.48
CA PRO A 151 -15.24 -5.51 7.09
C PRO A 151 -16.51 -6.35 7.25
N PHE A 152 -16.45 -7.67 7.04
CA PHE A 152 -17.61 -8.56 7.16
C PHE A 152 -18.15 -8.74 8.58
N MET A 153 -17.48 -8.19 9.60
CA MET A 153 -18.04 -8.08 10.94
C MET A 153 -19.23 -7.13 11.01
N GLU A 154 -19.34 -6.19 10.07
CA GLU A 154 -20.38 -5.17 10.02
C GLU A 154 -20.55 -4.61 8.59
N ILE A 155 -20.63 -5.52 7.61
CA ILE A 155 -20.60 -5.22 6.17
C ILE A 155 -21.76 -4.33 5.72
N GLU A 156 -22.90 -4.42 6.39
CA GLU A 156 -24.11 -3.66 6.06
C GLU A 156 -23.88 -2.15 6.22
N LYS A 157 -22.97 -1.75 7.10
CA LYS A 157 -22.58 -0.35 7.27
C LYS A 157 -21.80 0.17 6.06
N TYR A 158 -21.14 -0.70 5.30
CA TYR A 158 -20.30 -0.29 4.17
C TYR A 158 -21.13 0.07 2.94
N TYR A 159 -22.31 -0.56 2.72
CA TYR A 159 -23.08 -0.38 1.49
C TYR A 159 -23.43 1.08 1.17
N PRO A 160 -23.95 1.89 2.11
CA PRO A 160 -24.28 3.29 1.83
C PRO A 160 -23.05 4.12 1.47
N VAL A 161 -21.91 3.86 2.11
CA VAL A 161 -20.66 4.57 1.85
C VAL A 161 -20.06 4.15 0.51
N ILE A 162 -20.05 2.85 0.20
CA ILE A 162 -19.63 2.34 -1.10
C ILE A 162 -20.47 2.99 -2.21
N LYS A 163 -21.78 3.13 -2.00
CA LYS A 163 -22.66 3.80 -2.96
C LYS A 163 -22.28 5.25 -3.21
N LYS A 164 -21.99 6.02 -2.16
CA LYS A 164 -21.55 7.43 -2.26
C LYS A 164 -20.26 7.58 -3.07
N PHE A 165 -19.26 6.74 -2.82
CA PHE A 165 -18.00 6.76 -3.58
C PHE A 165 -18.19 6.27 -5.03
N SER A 166 -19.06 5.28 -5.24
CA SER A 166 -19.43 4.79 -6.58
C SER A 166 -20.11 5.88 -7.40
N ASP A 167 -21.08 6.60 -6.83
CA ASP A 167 -21.76 7.73 -7.47
C ASP A 167 -20.82 8.90 -7.76
N ALA A 168 -19.75 9.04 -6.97
CA ALA A 168 -18.71 10.02 -7.22
C ALA A 168 -17.72 9.62 -8.33
N GLY A 169 -17.82 8.40 -8.88
CA GLY A 169 -16.96 7.85 -9.93
C GLY A 169 -15.58 7.39 -9.44
N ILE A 170 -15.45 7.08 -8.14
CA ILE A 170 -14.19 6.70 -7.51
C ILE A 170 -14.08 5.17 -7.51
N HIS A 171 -12.97 4.63 -7.99
CA HIS A 171 -12.75 3.17 -8.02
C HIS A 171 -12.50 2.62 -6.60
N GLN A 172 -13.15 1.52 -6.24
CA GLN A 172 -13.15 1.02 -4.87
C GLN A 172 -12.66 -0.41 -4.79
N HIS A 173 -11.79 -0.68 -3.81
CA HIS A 173 -11.41 -2.05 -3.49
C HIS A 173 -11.49 -2.34 -1.99
N LEU A 174 -12.01 -3.51 -1.64
CA LEU A 174 -12.20 -3.95 -0.26
C LEU A 174 -11.39 -5.22 0.01
N TYR A 175 -10.75 -5.31 1.17
CA TYR A 175 -10.05 -6.50 1.63
C TYR A 175 -10.87 -7.27 2.65
N THR A 176 -10.89 -8.59 2.53
CA THR A 176 -11.56 -9.49 3.49
C THR A 176 -10.77 -10.79 3.67
N ASN A 177 -10.88 -11.41 4.84
CA ASN A 177 -10.43 -12.79 5.06
C ASN A 177 -11.39 -13.83 4.43
N GLY A 178 -12.60 -13.40 4.05
CA GLY A 178 -13.60 -14.19 3.32
C GLY A 178 -14.39 -15.21 4.14
N THR A 179 -14.04 -15.43 5.41
CA THR A 179 -14.66 -16.49 6.24
C THR A 179 -16.14 -16.24 6.56
N LEU A 180 -16.52 -14.96 6.59
CA LEU A 180 -17.88 -14.48 6.85
C LEU A 180 -18.63 -14.08 5.58
N ALA A 181 -18.00 -14.17 4.41
CA ALA A 181 -18.66 -13.82 3.15
C ALA A 181 -19.75 -14.84 2.80
N THR A 182 -20.87 -14.33 2.29
CA THR A 182 -22.00 -15.11 1.78
C THR A 182 -22.39 -14.60 0.40
N GLU A 183 -23.16 -15.39 -0.37
CA GLU A 183 -23.63 -14.96 -1.68
C GLU A 183 -24.45 -13.66 -1.61
N GLU A 184 -25.30 -13.53 -0.57
CA GLU A 184 -26.16 -12.36 -0.37
C GLU A 184 -25.34 -11.09 -0.09
N THR A 185 -24.33 -11.19 0.78
CA THR A 185 -23.48 -10.05 1.14
C THR A 185 -22.59 -9.63 -0.03
N LEU A 186 -22.09 -10.59 -0.82
CA LEU A 186 -21.32 -10.30 -2.03
C LEU A 186 -22.17 -9.64 -3.11
N LYS A 187 -23.40 -10.12 -3.30
CA LYS A 187 -24.36 -9.48 -4.20
C LYS A 187 -24.66 -8.04 -3.77
N ALA A 188 -24.89 -7.82 -2.49
CA ALA A 188 -25.14 -6.48 -1.95
C ALA A 188 -23.95 -5.52 -2.15
N LEU A 189 -22.70 -6.00 -2.03
CA LEU A 189 -21.52 -5.20 -2.36
C LEU A 189 -21.49 -4.80 -3.84
N GLY A 190 -21.80 -5.74 -4.74
CA GLY A 190 -21.90 -5.46 -6.17
C GLY A 190 -23.00 -4.45 -6.50
N GLU A 191 -24.18 -4.61 -5.89
CA GLU A 191 -25.31 -3.67 -6.04
C GLU A 191 -25.01 -2.28 -5.47
N ALA A 192 -24.22 -2.20 -4.40
CA ALA A 192 -23.73 -0.94 -3.85
C ALA A 192 -22.70 -0.25 -4.76
N GLY A 193 -22.09 -0.99 -5.70
CA GLY A 193 -21.14 -0.46 -6.68
C GLY A 193 -19.67 -0.60 -6.28
N LEU A 194 -19.31 -1.64 -5.50
CA LEU A 194 -17.92 -2.02 -5.26
C LEU A 194 -17.28 -2.57 -6.54
N ASP A 195 -16.11 -2.07 -6.95
CA ASP A 195 -15.44 -2.53 -8.17
C ASP A 195 -14.59 -3.79 -7.99
N GLU A 196 -13.93 -3.93 -6.84
CA GLU A 196 -12.92 -4.96 -6.61
C GLU A 196 -13.00 -5.50 -5.17
N LEU A 197 -13.01 -6.83 -5.03
CA LEU A 197 -12.95 -7.50 -3.73
C LEU A 197 -11.70 -8.39 -3.67
N ARG A 198 -10.89 -8.22 -2.62
CA ARG A 198 -9.61 -8.90 -2.43
C ARG A 198 -9.69 -9.83 -1.23
N PHE A 199 -9.50 -11.12 -1.48
CA PHE A 199 -9.48 -12.15 -0.46
C PHE A 199 -8.06 -12.41 0.04
N ASN A 200 -7.85 -12.32 1.36
CA ASN A 200 -6.60 -12.73 1.98
C ASN A 200 -6.63 -14.24 2.29
N LEU A 201 -6.12 -15.05 1.36
CA LEU A 201 -6.06 -16.51 1.52
C LEU A 201 -5.14 -16.96 2.66
N GLY A 202 -4.12 -16.17 3.01
CA GLY A 202 -3.28 -16.46 4.17
C GLY A 202 -4.04 -16.38 5.49
N ALA A 203 -5.04 -15.49 5.58
CA ALA A 203 -5.85 -15.32 6.78
C ALA A 203 -6.79 -16.52 7.03
N SER A 204 -7.38 -17.06 5.96
CA SER A 204 -8.29 -18.21 6.03
C SER A 204 -7.59 -19.57 5.92
N ASN A 205 -6.24 -19.60 5.95
CA ASN A 205 -5.43 -20.79 5.72
C ASN A 205 -5.83 -21.54 4.43
N CYS A 206 -6.02 -20.79 3.34
CA CYS A 206 -6.46 -21.29 2.04
C CYS A 206 -7.73 -22.16 2.11
N SER A 207 -8.71 -21.77 2.93
CA SER A 207 -9.95 -22.51 3.11
C SER A 207 -10.67 -22.78 1.78
N ASP A 208 -10.99 -24.05 1.51
CA ASP A 208 -11.78 -24.46 0.33
C ASP A 208 -13.13 -23.74 0.25
N LYS A 209 -13.74 -23.43 1.42
CA LYS A 209 -15.00 -22.67 1.47
C LYS A 209 -14.82 -21.26 0.90
N VAL A 210 -13.74 -20.58 1.29
CA VAL A 210 -13.41 -19.23 0.80
C VAL A 210 -13.09 -19.28 -0.68
N ILE A 211 -12.30 -20.26 -1.13
CA ILE A 211 -11.95 -20.44 -2.54
C ILE A 211 -13.19 -20.67 -3.40
N LYS A 212 -14.16 -21.47 -2.93
CA LYS A 212 -15.44 -21.69 -3.64
C LYS A 212 -16.28 -20.43 -3.75
N ILE A 213 -16.26 -19.55 -2.75
CA ILE A 213 -16.99 -18.27 -2.77
C ILE A 213 -16.39 -17.30 -3.80
N MET A 214 -15.12 -17.45 -4.17
CA MET A 214 -14.46 -16.61 -5.17
C MET A 214 -14.80 -17.00 -6.63
N GLN A 215 -15.44 -18.14 -6.84
CA GLN A 215 -15.76 -18.71 -8.16
C GLN A 215 -17.16 -18.31 -8.59
#